data_AF-A0A0G0VNZ0-F1
#
_entry.id   AF-A0A0G0VNZ0-F1
#
_cell.length_a   1.000
_cell.length_b   1.000
_cell.length_c   1.000
_cell.angle_alpha   90.00
_cell.angle_beta   90.00
_cell.angle_gamma   90.00
#
_symmetry.space_group_name_H-M   'P 1'
#
loop_
_entity.id
_entity.type
_entity.pdbx_description
1 polymer ?
#
loop_
_entity_poly.entity_id
_entity_poly.type
_entity_poly.pdbx_seq_one_letter_code
_entity_poly.pdbx_strand_id
1 'polypeptide(L)'
;MGQATTQTEEQAKAEAKQEYKVVAGDSLSKISEKFYESQELWPVLAKENNIVNPNVIFVDATLKIPAKSDAQKLKTEMATTSYKVQSGDTLFLIAEKVYGDGSKWTILDRANNVGRLPNGNPLIFTDSTLVIPR
;
A
#
# COMPACT_ATOMS: atom_id res chain seq x y z
N MET A 1 27.12 -23.84 19.34
CA MET A 1 26.68 -24.42 18.06
C MET A 1 25.64 -23.48 17.49
N GLY A 2 26.06 -22.61 16.57
CA GLY A 2 25.21 -21.58 15.97
C GLY A 2 24.30 -22.19 14.91
N GLN A 3 23.03 -21.83 14.95
CA GLN A 3 22.02 -22.30 14.02
C GLN A 3 22.28 -21.66 12.64
N ALA A 4 22.65 -22.50 11.67
CA ALA A 4 22.81 -22.14 10.27
C ALA A 4 22.06 -23.18 9.43
N THR A 5 20.75 -23.01 9.37
CA THR A 5 19.77 -23.72 8.53
C THR A 5 18.51 -22.87 8.70
N THR A 6 17.95 -22.15 7.72
CA THR A 6 17.50 -22.58 6.39
C THR A 6 17.05 -21.26 5.73
N GLN A 7 17.76 -20.71 4.75
CA GLN A 7 17.41 -19.38 4.19
C GLN A 7 17.34 -19.31 2.67
N THR A 8 17.47 -20.44 1.95
CA THR A 8 17.61 -20.41 0.49
C THR A 8 16.43 -21.03 -0.29
N GLU A 9 15.50 -21.73 0.37
CA GLU A 9 14.33 -22.34 -0.30
C GLU A 9 13.01 -21.59 -0.11
N GLU A 10 12.92 -20.64 0.82
CA GLU A 10 11.66 -19.92 1.10
C GLU A 10 11.43 -18.73 0.14
N GLN A 11 12.51 -18.17 -0.46
CA GLN A 11 12.43 -17.01 -1.36
C GLN A 11 11.85 -17.33 -2.74
N ALA A 12 11.90 -18.58 -3.22
CA ALA A 12 11.36 -18.95 -4.53
C ALA A 12 9.84 -19.21 -4.51
N LYS A 13 9.21 -19.32 -3.33
CA LYS A 13 7.78 -19.62 -3.22
C LYS A 13 6.89 -18.37 -3.20
N ALA A 14 7.45 -17.22 -2.81
CA ALA A 14 6.74 -15.94 -2.70
C ALA A 14 6.36 -15.29 -4.05
N GLU A 15 6.83 -15.84 -5.17
CA GLU A 15 6.54 -15.35 -6.53
C GLU A 15 5.28 -15.96 -7.14
N ALA A 16 4.74 -17.05 -6.58
CA ALA A 16 3.52 -17.68 -7.09
C ALA A 16 2.30 -17.27 -6.25
N LYS A 17 1.13 -17.20 -6.90
CA LYS A 17 -0.15 -17.08 -6.19
C LYS A 17 -0.34 -18.34 -5.33
N GLN A 18 -0.48 -18.18 -4.02
CA GLN A 18 -0.64 -19.28 -3.08
C GLN A 18 -1.96 -19.15 -2.32
N GLU A 19 -2.44 -20.28 -1.79
CA GLU A 19 -3.56 -20.30 -0.85
C GLU A 19 -3.03 -20.80 0.50
N TYR A 20 -3.33 -20.07 1.57
CA TYR A 20 -2.91 -20.41 2.92
C TYR A 20 -4.12 -20.58 3.83
N LYS A 21 -4.12 -21.67 4.59
CA LYS A 21 -5.16 -21.96 5.57
C LYS A 21 -4.74 -21.38 6.91
N VAL A 22 -5.52 -20.42 7.43
CA VAL A 22 -5.25 -19.75 8.70
C VAL A 22 -5.30 -20.75 9.84
N VAL A 23 -4.29 -20.78 10.69
CA VAL A 23 -4.28 -21.58 11.92
C VAL A 23 -4.51 -20.72 13.16
N ALA A 24 -4.87 -21.35 14.29
CA ALA A 24 -5.11 -20.63 15.54
C ALA A 24 -3.85 -19.87 15.99
N GLY A 25 -3.96 -18.55 16.16
CA GLY A 25 -2.86 -17.66 16.56
C GLY A 25 -2.16 -16.92 15.42
N ASP A 26 -2.55 -17.19 14.17
CA ASP A 26 -2.13 -16.39 13.02
C ASP A 26 -2.80 -15.01 13.00
N SER A 27 -2.16 -14.07 12.32
CA SER A 27 -2.69 -12.73 12.05
C SER A 27 -2.26 -12.33 10.65
N LEU A 28 -3.00 -11.45 9.97
CA LEU A 28 -2.64 -11.04 8.61
C LEU A 28 -1.23 -10.49 8.51
N SER A 29 -0.76 -9.77 9.54
CA SER A 29 0.62 -9.26 9.63
C SER A 29 1.66 -10.39 9.68
N LYS A 30 1.42 -11.42 10.48
CA LYS A 30 2.31 -12.59 10.59
C LYS A 30 2.31 -13.43 9.32
N ILE A 31 1.14 -13.62 8.72
CA ILE A 31 0.99 -14.31 7.44
C ILE A 31 1.75 -13.50 6.37
N SER A 32 1.51 -12.20 6.29
CA SER A 32 2.22 -11.30 5.37
C SER A 32 3.73 -11.35 5.56
N GLU A 33 4.22 -11.34 6.80
CA GLU A 33 5.63 -11.51 7.09
C GLU A 33 6.16 -12.87 6.65
N LYS A 34 5.43 -13.94 6.92
CA LYS A 34 5.81 -15.30 6.55
C LYS A 34 5.88 -15.50 5.03
N PHE A 35 4.97 -14.88 4.28
CA PHE A 35 4.89 -15.05 2.82
C PHE A 35 5.68 -14.00 2.04
N TYR A 36 5.76 -12.78 2.53
CA TYR A 36 6.38 -11.66 1.82
C TYR A 36 7.62 -11.10 2.49
N GLU A 37 8.02 -11.63 3.65
CA GLU A 37 9.06 -11.05 4.53
C GLU A 37 8.73 -9.60 4.92
N SER A 38 7.46 -9.23 4.85
CA SER A 38 7.02 -7.86 5.08
C SER A 38 5.63 -7.86 5.68
N GLN A 39 5.53 -7.47 6.95
CA GLN A 39 4.24 -7.29 7.62
C GLN A 39 3.39 -6.26 6.88
N GLU A 40 4.02 -5.30 6.22
CA GLU A 40 3.41 -4.20 5.52
C GLU A 40 2.39 -4.61 4.45
N LEU A 41 2.46 -5.80 3.87
CA LEU A 41 1.56 -6.25 2.81
C LEU A 41 0.25 -6.87 3.34
N TRP A 42 0.04 -6.91 4.66
CA TRP A 42 -1.20 -7.35 5.29
C TRP A 42 -2.48 -6.65 4.77
N PRO A 43 -2.50 -5.34 4.41
CA PRO A 43 -3.71 -4.69 3.91
C PRO A 43 -4.15 -5.25 2.55
N VAL A 44 -3.19 -5.69 1.75
CA VAL A 44 -3.46 -6.29 0.44
C VAL A 44 -4.08 -7.67 0.61
N LEU A 45 -3.56 -8.46 1.55
CA LEU A 45 -4.17 -9.74 1.93
C LEU A 45 -5.60 -9.54 2.42
N ALA A 46 -5.85 -8.51 3.23
CA ALA A 46 -7.19 -8.18 3.68
C ALA A 46 -8.11 -7.85 2.49
N LYS A 47 -7.67 -6.98 1.58
CA LYS A 47 -8.46 -6.56 0.41
C LYS A 47 -8.74 -7.73 -0.55
N GLU A 48 -7.72 -8.50 -0.90
CA GLU A 48 -7.84 -9.64 -1.83
C GLU A 48 -8.82 -10.70 -1.29
N ASN A 49 -8.87 -10.85 0.05
CA ASN A 49 -9.75 -11.81 0.72
C ASN A 49 -11.05 -11.18 1.25
N ASN A 50 -11.34 -9.91 0.91
CA ASN A 50 -12.50 -9.17 1.39
C ASN A 50 -12.66 -9.20 2.92
N ILE A 51 -11.54 -9.21 3.64
CA ILE A 51 -11.51 -9.17 5.10
C ILE A 51 -11.78 -7.73 5.54
N VAL A 52 -12.94 -7.53 6.15
CA VAL A 52 -13.35 -6.24 6.69
C VAL A 52 -12.48 -5.83 7.88
N ASN A 53 -12.21 -6.78 8.77
CA ASN A 53 -11.44 -6.54 9.99
C ASN A 53 -10.10 -7.28 9.93
N PRO A 54 -8.97 -6.61 9.70
CA PRO A 54 -7.68 -7.28 9.55
C PRO A 54 -7.17 -7.96 10.81
N ASN A 55 -7.69 -7.56 11.98
CA ASN A 55 -7.43 -8.20 13.27
C ASN A 55 -8.34 -9.41 13.53
N VAL A 56 -9.34 -9.65 12.69
CA VAL A 56 -10.33 -10.73 12.83
C VAL A 56 -10.24 -11.63 11.60
N ILE A 57 -9.38 -12.63 11.68
CA ILE A 57 -9.32 -13.72 10.71
C ILE A 57 -9.79 -15.02 11.35
N PHE A 58 -10.58 -15.79 10.61
CA PHE A 58 -11.10 -17.05 11.11
C PHE A 58 -10.08 -18.16 10.93
N VAL A 59 -9.89 -18.98 11.97
CA VAL A 59 -9.14 -20.23 11.86
C VAL A 59 -9.85 -21.11 10.83
N ASP A 60 -9.08 -21.87 10.07
CA ASP A 60 -9.55 -22.70 8.94
C ASP A 60 -9.91 -21.92 7.67
N ALA A 61 -9.89 -20.57 7.70
CA ALA A 61 -10.14 -19.76 6.51
C ALA A 61 -9.01 -19.92 5.48
N THR A 62 -9.39 -20.10 4.21
CA THR A 62 -8.46 -20.10 3.09
C THR A 62 -8.23 -18.67 2.62
N LEU A 63 -7.02 -18.16 2.80
CA LEU A 63 -6.57 -16.88 2.30
C LEU A 63 -5.82 -17.04 0.99
N LYS A 64 -6.22 -16.26 0.00
CA LYS A 64 -5.49 -16.04 -1.24
C LYS A 64 -4.33 -15.10 -0.96
N ILE A 65 -3.13 -15.61 -1.16
CA ILE A 65 -1.85 -14.92 -1.07
C ILE A 65 -1.43 -14.58 -2.51
N PRO A 66 -1.62 -13.35 -2.99
CA PRO A 66 -1.09 -12.93 -4.29
C PRO A 66 0.44 -13.02 -4.32
N ALA A 67 1.06 -13.05 -5.50
CA ALA A 67 2.51 -12.99 -5.60
C ALA A 67 3.06 -11.69 -4.98
N LYS A 68 4.28 -11.71 -4.43
CA LYS A 68 4.90 -10.54 -3.78
C LYS A 68 4.88 -9.29 -4.67
N SER A 69 5.17 -9.46 -5.97
CA SER A 69 5.15 -8.38 -6.96
C SER A 69 3.75 -7.76 -7.15
N ASP A 70 2.71 -8.59 -7.23
CA ASP A 70 1.32 -8.13 -7.31
C ASP A 70 0.89 -7.49 -6.00
N ALA A 71 1.26 -8.08 -4.87
CA ALA A 71 0.97 -7.53 -3.56
C ALA A 71 1.60 -6.14 -3.39
N GLN A 72 2.84 -5.93 -3.84
CA GLN A 72 3.49 -4.62 -3.81
C GLN A 72 2.81 -3.61 -4.75
N LYS A 73 2.38 -4.02 -5.94
CA LYS A 73 1.58 -3.17 -6.84
C LYS A 73 0.25 -2.78 -6.20
N LEU A 74 -0.50 -3.76 -5.72
CA LEU A 74 -1.78 -3.54 -5.05
C LEU A 74 -1.61 -2.68 -3.80
N LYS A 75 -0.55 -2.86 -3.01
CA LYS A 75 -0.27 -1.97 -1.87
C LYS A 75 0.03 -0.56 -2.33
N THR A 76 0.76 -0.40 -3.43
CA THR A 76 1.00 0.91 -4.03
C THR A 76 -0.32 1.54 -4.47
N GLU A 77 -1.19 0.80 -5.16
CA GLU A 77 -2.53 1.27 -5.57
C GLU A 77 -3.46 1.53 -4.38
N MET A 78 -3.39 0.73 -3.32
CA MET A 78 -4.21 0.88 -2.11
C MET A 78 -3.70 1.96 -1.17
N ALA A 79 -2.40 2.26 -1.21
CA ALA A 79 -1.83 3.34 -0.45
C ALA A 79 -2.39 4.62 -1.05
N THR A 80 -3.47 5.13 -0.44
CA THR A 80 -3.74 6.56 -0.35
C THR A 80 -2.44 7.19 0.11
N THR A 81 -1.63 7.60 -0.85
CA THR A 81 -0.28 8.06 -0.56
C THR A 81 -0.50 9.44 -0.01
N SER A 82 -0.22 9.66 1.25
CA SER A 82 -0.25 10.99 1.81
C SER A 82 1.07 11.66 1.41
N TYR A 83 1.04 12.60 0.47
CA TYR A 83 2.22 13.35 0.06
C TYR A 83 2.37 14.60 0.93
N LYS A 84 3.53 14.77 1.56
CA LYS A 84 3.84 15.99 2.30
C LYS A 84 4.40 17.03 1.33
N VAL A 85 3.66 18.12 1.12
CA VAL A 85 4.02 19.21 0.23
C VAL A 85 5.35 19.82 0.67
N GLN A 86 6.32 19.91 -0.23
CA GLN A 86 7.61 20.55 0.03
C GLN A 86 7.60 22.01 -0.45
N SER A 87 8.56 22.80 0.00
CA SER A 87 8.72 24.19 -0.48
C SER A 87 8.98 24.23 -1.98
N GLY A 88 8.11 24.93 -2.70
CA GLY A 88 8.16 25.05 -4.16
C GLY A 88 7.35 24.01 -4.93
N ASP A 89 6.74 23.03 -4.25
CA ASP A 89 5.82 22.11 -4.92
C ASP A 89 4.56 22.83 -5.41
N THR A 90 4.00 22.33 -6.51
CA THR A 90 2.67 22.67 -7.01
C THR A 90 1.86 21.39 -7.18
N LEU A 91 0.53 21.46 -7.21
CA LEU A 91 -0.28 20.25 -7.47
C LEU A 91 0.11 19.56 -8.78
N PHE A 92 0.56 20.32 -9.78
CA PHE A 92 1.06 19.78 -11.05
C PHE A 92 2.32 18.94 -10.86
N LEU A 93 3.34 19.50 -10.19
CA LEU A 93 4.59 18.77 -9.92
C LEU A 93 4.37 17.55 -9.03
N ILE A 94 3.48 17.67 -8.05
CA ILE A 94 3.11 16.54 -7.18
C ILE A 94 2.40 15.46 -8.01
N ALA A 95 1.43 15.83 -8.85
CA ALA A 95 0.72 14.90 -9.71
C ALA A 95 1.66 14.19 -10.70
N GLU A 96 2.61 14.91 -11.28
CA GLU A 96 3.65 14.33 -12.13
C GLU A 96 4.51 13.33 -11.36
N LYS A 97 4.92 13.68 -10.14
CA LYS A 97 5.75 12.82 -9.29
C LYS A 97 5.03 11.57 -8.80
N VAL A 98 3.72 11.66 -8.51
CA VAL A 98 2.95 10.56 -7.91
C VAL A 98 2.19 9.71 -8.94
N TYR A 99 1.76 10.30 -10.06
CA TYR A 99 1.01 9.62 -11.13
C TYR A 99 1.80 9.49 -12.44
N GLY A 100 3.01 10.04 -12.52
CA GLY A 100 3.75 10.16 -13.79
C GLY A 100 3.15 11.18 -14.76
N ASP A 101 2.13 11.94 -14.34
CA ASP A 101 1.35 12.81 -15.22
C ASP A 101 0.84 14.03 -14.45
N GLY A 102 1.44 15.19 -14.74
CA GLY A 102 1.09 16.44 -14.10
C GLY A 102 -0.36 16.86 -14.34
N SER A 103 -1.00 16.43 -15.43
CA SER A 103 -2.39 16.74 -15.76
C SER A 103 -3.38 16.16 -14.74
N LYS A 104 -2.95 15.15 -13.98
CA LYS A 104 -3.74 14.56 -12.88
C LYS A 104 -3.79 15.42 -11.63
N TRP A 105 -3.24 16.64 -11.64
CA TRP A 105 -3.36 17.61 -10.56
C TRP A 105 -4.82 17.94 -10.20
N THR A 106 -5.73 17.85 -11.17
CA THR A 106 -7.18 18.04 -10.95
C THR A 106 -7.80 16.95 -10.07
N ILE A 107 -7.21 15.75 -10.05
CA ILE A 107 -7.64 14.66 -9.16
C ILE A 107 -7.22 14.98 -7.73
N LEU A 108 -5.97 15.44 -7.53
CA LEU A 108 -5.47 15.89 -6.24
C LEU A 108 -6.30 17.04 -5.69
N ASP A 109 -6.60 18.01 -6.56
CA ASP A 109 -7.42 19.16 -6.24
C ASP A 109 -8.81 18.76 -5.71
N ARG A 110 -9.52 17.91 -6.47
CA ARG A 110 -10.86 17.43 -6.10
C ARG A 110 -10.84 16.57 -4.84
N ALA A 111 -9.84 15.72 -4.67
CA ALA A 111 -9.76 14.81 -3.54
C ALA A 111 -9.40 15.50 -2.21
N ASN A 112 -8.67 16.62 -2.28
CA ASN A 112 -8.23 17.37 -1.11
C ASN A 112 -9.02 18.65 -0.88
N ASN A 113 -9.92 19.01 -1.81
CA ASN A 113 -10.70 20.23 -1.78
C ASN A 113 -9.85 21.47 -1.48
N VAL A 114 -8.70 21.59 -2.17
CA VAL A 114 -7.74 22.66 -1.87
C VAL A 114 -8.30 24.01 -2.29
N GLY A 115 -7.96 25.05 -1.53
CA GLY A 115 -8.37 26.42 -1.82
C GLY A 115 -7.77 26.96 -3.13
N ARG A 116 -8.09 28.23 -3.43
CA ARG A 116 -7.51 28.96 -4.57
C ARG A 116 -6.82 30.22 -4.11
N LEU A 117 -5.67 30.50 -4.68
CA LEU A 117 -4.99 31.78 -4.57
C LEU A 117 -5.72 32.83 -5.44
N PRO A 118 -5.52 34.14 -5.17
CA PRO A 118 -6.14 35.22 -5.95
C PRO A 118 -5.77 35.21 -7.45
N ASN A 119 -4.64 34.59 -7.80
CA ASN A 119 -4.19 34.41 -9.18
C ASN A 119 -4.78 33.15 -9.86
N GLY A 120 -5.69 32.43 -9.18
CA GLY A 120 -6.34 31.22 -9.69
C GLY A 120 -5.56 29.92 -9.47
N ASN A 121 -4.33 29.98 -8.94
CA ASN A 121 -3.55 28.76 -8.66
C ASN A 121 -4.10 28.01 -7.44
N PRO A 122 -3.97 26.68 -7.38
CA PRO A 122 -4.32 25.90 -6.21
C PRO A 122 -3.52 26.35 -4.98
N LEU A 123 -4.21 26.64 -3.88
CA LEU A 123 -3.60 27.01 -2.61
C LEU A 123 -3.15 25.74 -1.89
N ILE A 124 -1.85 25.47 -1.94
CA ILE A 124 -1.21 24.44 -1.14
C ILE A 124 -0.14 25.08 -0.27
N PHE A 125 -0.06 24.65 0.99
CA PHE A 125 0.98 25.10 1.91
C PHE A 125 2.05 24.04 2.03
N THR A 126 3.30 24.48 2.14
CA THR A 126 4.41 23.63 2.54
C THR A 126 4.08 22.92 3.85
N ASP A 127 4.57 21.69 4.01
CA ASP A 127 4.27 20.78 5.12
C ASP A 127 2.82 20.29 5.19
N SER A 128 1.91 20.74 4.32
CA SER A 128 0.57 20.18 4.24
C SER A 128 0.60 18.76 3.69
N THR A 129 -0.28 17.92 4.21
CA THR A 129 -0.44 16.55 3.73
C THR A 129 -1.56 16.51 2.70
N LEU A 130 -1.23 16.12 1.47
CA LEU A 130 -2.16 15.85 0.39
C LEU A 130 -2.45 14.36 0.30
N VAL A 131 -3.71 14.01 0.33
CA VAL A 131 -4.25 12.69 -0.01
C VAL A 131 -4.07 12.49 -1.52
N ILE A 132 -3.23 11.54 -1.92
CA ILE A 132 -3.09 11.14 -3.32
C ILE A 132 -4.04 9.96 -3.56
N PRO A 133 -5.22 10.17 -4.17
CA PRO A 133 -6.11 9.09 -4.58
C PRO A 133 -5.50 8.32 -5.75
N ARG A 134 -5.19 7.04 -5.60
CA ARG A 134 -4.71 6.21 -6.72
C ARG A 134 -5.86 5.63 -7.51
#